data_AF-E6VIA5-F1
#
_entry.id   AF-E6VIA5-F1
#
_cell.length_a   1.000
_cell.length_b   1.000
_cell.length_c   1.000
_cell.angle_alpha   90.00
_cell.angle_beta   90.00
_cell.angle_gamma   90.00
#
_symmetry.space_group_name_H-M   'P 1'
#
loop_
_entity.id
_entity.type
_entity.pdbx_description
1 polymer ?
#
loop_
_entity_poly.entity_id
_entity_poly.type
_entity_poly.pdbx_seq_one_letter_code
_entity_poly.pdbx_strand_id
1 'polypeptide(L)' 'MAHLLYQCPRTGMKVQAWLQEDPGSSAQTTFELVHCPACAQMHFVDRRTGSLLGDKTKTK' A
#
# COMPACT_ATOMS: atom_id res chain seq x y z
N MET A 1 -13.81 -1.63 -7.05
CA MET A 1 -12.44 -2.06 -7.38
C MET A 1 -11.55 -0.82 -7.41
N ALA A 2 -10.77 -0.58 -6.35
CA ALA A 2 -9.87 0.56 -6.29
C ALA A 2 -8.47 0.13 -6.74
N HIS A 3 -7.96 0.76 -7.80
CA HIS A 3 -6.55 0.67 -8.15
C HIS A 3 -5.83 1.83 -7.48
N LEU A 4 -4.85 1.52 -6.63
CA LEU A 4 -4.07 2.53 -5.94
C LEU A 4 -2.63 2.50 -6.41
N LEU A 5 -2.06 3.68 -6.64
CA LEU A 5 -0.65 3.85 -6.97
C LEU A 5 0.12 4.14 -5.68
N TYR A 6 1.09 3.29 -5.36
CA TYR A 6 2.01 3.51 -4.25
C TYR A 6 3.45 3.42 -4.74
N GLN A 7 4.39 4.01 -4.00
CA GLN A 7 5.81 3.95 -4.35
C GLN A 7 6.47 2.78 -3.62
N CYS A 8 7.10 1.86 -4.36
CA CYS A 8 7.87 0.79 -3.76
C CYS A 8 9.10 1.36 -3.05
N PRO A 9 9.31 1.10 -1.75
CA PRO A 9 10.41 1.68 -0.98
C PRO A 9 11.73 1.01 -1.32
N ARG A 10 11.69 -0.20 -1.90
CA ARG A 10 12.88 -0.94 -2.30
C ARG A 10 13.42 -0.47 -3.66
N THR A 11 12.55 -0.22 -4.64
CA THR A 11 12.96 0.13 -6.02
C THR A 11 12.74 1.60 -6.36
N GLY A 12 11.97 2.33 -5.56
CA GLY A 12 11.58 3.71 -5.84
C GLY A 12 10.53 3.86 -6.94
N MET A 13 10.08 2.77 -7.56
CA MET A 13 9.09 2.80 -8.65
C MET A 13 7.67 2.96 -8.12
N LYS A 14 6.86 3.76 -8.81
CA LYS A 14 5.42 3.82 -8.59
C LYS A 14 4.78 2.57 -9.18
N VAL A 15 4.12 1.79 -8.34
CA VAL A 15 3.48 0.53 -8.70
C VAL A 15 1.98 0.64 -8.43
N GLN A 16 1.19 0.11 -9.35
CA GLN A 16 -0.25 0.00 -9.20
C GLN A 16 -0.57 -1.28 -8.44
N ALA A 17 -1.23 -1.15 -7.30
CA ALA A 17 -1.78 -2.26 -6.55
C ALA A 17 -3.31 -2.32 -6.71
N TRP A 18 -3.80 -3.55 -6.73
CA TRP A 18 -5.22 -3.86 -6.66
C TRP A 18 -5.61 -3.94 -5.19
N LEU A 19 -6.46 -3.02 -4.74
CA LEU A 19 -7.03 -3.03 -3.41
C LEU A 19 -8.50 -3.46 -3.51
N GLN A 20 -8.88 -4.44 -2.70
CA GLN A 20 -10.29 -4.82 -2.63
C GLN A 20 -11.03 -3.72 -1.87
N GLU A 21 -12.03 -3.09 -2.48
CA GLU A 21 -12.88 -2.17 -1.72
C GLU A 21 -13.84 -3.01 -0.89
N ASP A 22 -13.55 -3.22 0.39
CA ASP A 22 -14.53 -3.76 1.33
C ASP A 22 -15.40 -2.61 1.83
N PRO A 23 -16.70 -2.55 1.45
CA PRO A 23 -17.60 -1.47 1.84
C PRO A 23 -17.99 -1.50 3.33
N GLY A 24 -17.48 -2.44 4.12
CA GLY A 24 -17.85 -2.66 5.52
C GLY A 24 -16.83 -2.22 6.58
N SER A 25 -15.60 -1.82 6.21
CA SER A 25 -14.57 -1.47 7.21
C SER A 25 -14.60 0.03 7.51
N SER A 26 -15.63 0.48 8.23
CA SER A 26 -15.82 1.88 8.61
C SER A 26 -14.88 2.40 9.70
N ALA A 27 -13.82 1.69 10.07
CA ALA A 27 -12.95 2.17 11.14
C ALA A 27 -11.53 1.63 11.00
N GLN A 28 -10.57 2.56 11.00
CA GLN A 28 -9.16 2.34 11.31
C GLN A 28 -8.35 1.72 10.16
N THR A 29 -7.64 2.58 9.43
CA THR A 29 -6.31 2.31 8.83
C THR A 29 -6.10 0.85 8.41
N THR A 30 -6.92 0.35 7.48
CA THR A 30 -6.85 -1.04 7.04
C THR A 30 -5.71 -1.16 6.03
N PHE A 31 -4.58 -1.70 6.49
CA PHE A 31 -3.46 -2.03 5.62
C PHE A 31 -3.75 -3.33 4.90
N GLU A 32 -3.63 -3.30 3.58
CA GLU A 32 -3.79 -4.46 2.72
C GLU A 32 -2.43 -4.97 2.25
N LEU A 33 -2.25 -6.29 2.33
CA LEU A 33 -1.06 -6.95 1.83
C LEU A 33 -1.18 -7.10 0.30
N VAL A 34 -0.32 -6.39 -0.44
CA VAL A 34 -0.28 -6.46 -1.90
C VAL A 34 1.06 -6.96 -2.40
N HIS A 35 1.03 -7.79 -3.44
CA HIS A 35 2.24 -8.26 -4.08
C HIS A 35 2.77 -7.20 -5.06
N CYS A 36 3.99 -6.73 -4.83
CA CYS A 36 4.63 -5.71 -5.64
C CYS A 36 5.32 -6.34 -6.85
N PRO A 37 4.89 -6.02 -8.09
CA PRO A 37 5.54 -6.56 -9.29
C PRO A 37 6.95 -5.99 -9.52
N ALA A 38 7.28 -4.83 -8.92
CA ALA A 38 8.59 -4.20 -9.09
C ALA A 38 9.72 -4.89 -8.32
N CYS A 39 9.42 -5.40 -7.12
CA CYS A 39 10.41 -6.05 -6.26
C CYS A 39 10.12 -7.53 -5.99
N ALA A 40 8.98 -8.04 -6.46
CA ALA A 40 8.45 -9.38 -6.15
C ALA A 40 8.34 -9.64 -4.64
N GLN A 41 7.96 -8.61 -3.86
CA GLN A 41 7.77 -8.70 -2.41
C GLN A 41 6.37 -8.23 -2.03
N MET A 42 5.91 -8.63 -0.85
CA MET A 42 4.66 -8.18 -0.30
C MET A 42 4.84 -6.86 0.46
N HIS A 43 3.95 -5.91 0.19
CA HIS A 43 3.91 -4.60 0.81
C HIS A 43 2.55 -4.37 1.44
N PHE A 44 2.53 -3.79 2.64
CA PHE A 44 1.30 -3.40 3.32
C PHE A 44 0.94 -1.98 2.92
N VAL A 45 -0.11 -1.80 2.13
CA VAL A 45 -0.56 -0.50 1.63
C VAL A 45 -1.83 -0.10 2.38
N ASP A 46 -1.83 1.12 2.93
CA ASP A 46 -2.99 1.74 3.53
C ASP A 46 -4.03 2.03 2.44
N ARG A 47 -5.24 1.47 2.59
CA ARG A 47 -6.31 1.66 1.59
C ARG A 47 -6.82 3.10 1.49
N ARG A 48 -6.69 3.91 2.54
CA ARG A 48 -7.21 5.29 2.60
C ARG A 48 -6.22 6.29 2.00
N THR A 49 -4.93 6.13 2.28
CA THR A 49 -3.91 7.12 1.87
C THR A 49 -2.99 6.63 0.76
N GLY A 50 -2.96 5.32 0.52
CA GLY A 50 -1.97 4.71 -0.36
C GLY A 50 -0.55 4.68 0.20
N SER A 51 -0.41 5.00 1.49
CA SER A 51 0.86 4.99 2.20
C SER A 51 1.23 3.57 2.60
N LEU A 52 2.52 3.26 2.63
CA LEU A 52 2.97 1.95 3.09
C LEU A 52 3.08 1.89 4.61
N LEU A 53 2.67 0.77 5.21
CA LEU A 53 2.99 0.46 6.61
C LEU A 53 4.51 0.34 6.72
N GLY A 54 5.14 1.33 7.34
CA GLY A 54 6.60 1.39 7.42
C GLY A 54 7.23 2.42 6.49
N ASP A 55 6.44 3.23 5.77
CA ASP A 55 6.88 4.56 5.31
C ASP A 55 7.03 5.48 6.53
N LYS A 56 7.93 5.07 7.43
CA LYS A 56 8.51 5.92 8.43
C LYS A 56 9.47 6.78 7.62
N THR A 57 8.98 7.85 7.01
CA THR A 57 9.82 9.04 6.83
C THR A 57 10.54 9.25 8.15
N LYS A 58 11.83 8.96 8.11
CA LYS A 58 12.77 8.88 9.22
C LYS A 58 12.37 9.75 10.42
N THR A 59 11.85 9.14 11.49
CA THR A 59 12.06 9.71 12.82
C THR A 59 13.49 9.33 13.21
N LYS A 60 14.38 10.29 12.98
CA LYS A 60 15.73 10.34 13.54
C LYS A 60 15.65 10.56 15.04
#